data_AF-A0A1N7GGV6-F1
#
_entry.id   AF-A0A1N7GGV6-F1
#
_cell.length_a   1.000
_cell.length_b   1.000
_cell.length_c   1.000
_cell.angle_alpha   90.00
_cell.angle_beta   90.00
_cell.angle_gamma   90.00
#
_symmetry.space_group_name_H-M   'P 1'
#
loop_
_entity.id
_entity.type
_entity.pdbx_description
1 polymer ?
#
loop_
_entity_poly.entity_id
_entity_poly.type
_entity_poly.pdbx_seq_one_letter_code
_entity_poly.pdbx_strand_id
1 'polypeptide(L)'
;MERQPNNNNKDRLCDADLVELAVARAIEEERDINDATARVIASLHHGGQSSAMYSFVSTGAISDRLSVEIDREYLEADMNDRHELRTWMVLLGAYVNGIGERGPVDGWNRIWIDRGLNEPSDSSASCGEHFSDPHAVGCALENDESEPLSLGEVIRRKFIGVSTASLIRHMEQAEDFSTDDEEVELSRRMREIGKTWCWSPGFTDPRIEVSDGGES
;
A
#
# COMPACT_ATOMS: atom_id res chain seq x y z
N MET A 1 11.58 -31.70 9.11
CA MET A 1 11.85 -30.29 9.47
C MET A 1 11.27 -29.44 8.35
N GLU A 2 9.99 -29.09 8.49
CA GLU A 2 9.30 -28.21 7.56
C GLU A 2 9.75 -26.77 7.83
N ARG A 3 10.23 -26.09 6.78
CA ARG A 3 10.53 -24.65 6.85
C ARG A 3 9.21 -23.91 6.92
N GLN A 4 8.91 -23.29 8.06
CA GLN A 4 7.80 -22.35 8.16
C GLN A 4 8.04 -21.18 7.18
N PRO A 5 7.04 -20.78 6.37
CA PRO A 5 7.17 -19.59 5.54
C PRO A 5 7.22 -18.34 6.43
N ASN A 6 8.21 -17.50 6.15
CA ASN A 6 8.51 -16.28 6.89
C ASN A 6 7.36 -15.27 6.73
N ASN A 7 6.50 -15.14 7.75
CA ASN A 7 5.30 -14.29 7.77
C ASN A 7 5.60 -12.77 7.96
N ASN A 8 6.84 -12.33 7.77
CA ASN A 8 7.30 -10.97 8.10
C ASN A 8 7.04 -9.89 7.02
N ASN A 9 6.15 -10.12 6.05
CA ASN A 9 5.92 -9.19 4.93
C ASN A 9 4.55 -8.50 4.94
N LYS A 10 3.82 -8.51 6.05
CA LYS A 10 2.46 -7.92 6.13
C LYS A 10 2.42 -6.44 6.57
N ASP A 11 3.51 -5.87 7.06
CA ASP A 11 3.52 -4.53 7.66
C ASP A 11 4.40 -3.49 6.92
N ARG A 12 4.88 -3.80 5.71
CA ARG A 12 5.66 -2.85 4.90
C ARG A 12 4.84 -2.41 3.69
N LEU A 13 4.36 -1.17 3.71
CA LEU A 13 3.79 -0.51 2.53
C LEU A 13 4.76 -0.62 1.35
N CYS A 14 4.24 -0.96 0.17
CA CYS A 14 5.03 -0.94 -1.06
C CYS A 14 5.20 0.50 -1.55
N ASP A 15 6.12 0.72 -2.48
CA ASP A 15 6.41 2.07 -2.98
C ASP A 15 5.19 2.69 -3.71
N ALA A 16 4.33 1.87 -4.33
CA ALA A 16 3.07 2.32 -4.90
C ALA A 16 2.10 2.81 -3.81
N ASP A 17 1.91 2.04 -2.73
CA ASP A 17 1.04 2.45 -1.61
C ASP A 17 1.52 3.76 -0.98
N LEU A 18 2.84 3.94 -0.87
CA LEU A 18 3.43 5.18 -0.34
C LEU A 18 3.16 6.37 -1.26
N VAL A 19 3.23 6.17 -2.58
CA VAL A 19 2.85 7.21 -3.55
C VAL A 19 1.38 7.55 -3.42
N GLU A 20 0.49 6.55 -3.31
CA GLU A 20 -0.94 6.80 -3.17
C GLU A 20 -1.25 7.63 -1.93
N LEU A 21 -0.66 7.30 -0.78
CA LEU A 21 -0.82 8.06 0.45
C LEU A 21 -0.28 9.49 0.32
N ALA A 22 0.90 9.65 -0.29
CA ALA A 22 1.51 10.96 -0.48
C ALA A 22 0.71 11.85 -1.45
N VAL A 23 0.16 11.26 -2.51
CA VAL A 23 -0.70 11.93 -3.49
C VAL A 23 -2.04 12.30 -2.85
N ALA A 24 -2.68 11.39 -2.12
CA ALA A 24 -3.93 11.67 -1.43
C ALA A 24 -3.78 12.84 -0.46
N ARG A 25 -2.68 12.86 0.31
CA ARG A 25 -2.35 13.99 1.20
C ARG A 25 -2.12 15.28 0.43
N ALA A 26 -1.39 15.25 -0.69
CA ALA A 26 -1.14 16.44 -1.49
C ALA A 26 -2.45 17.04 -2.05
N ILE A 27 -3.37 16.19 -2.48
CA ILE A 27 -4.70 16.60 -2.97
C ILE A 27 -5.54 17.19 -1.84
N GLU A 28 -5.60 16.53 -0.68
CA GLU A 28 -6.33 17.01 0.50
C GLU A 28 -5.81 18.37 0.98
N GLU A 29 -4.50 18.57 0.93
CA GLU A 29 -3.82 19.80 1.32
C GLU A 29 -3.79 20.87 0.19
N GLU A 30 -4.42 20.60 -0.96
CA GLU A 30 -4.41 21.46 -2.16
C GLU A 30 -3.01 21.96 -2.56
N ARG A 31 -2.01 21.09 -2.46
CA ARG A 31 -0.62 21.40 -2.80
C ARG A 31 -0.05 20.48 -3.87
N ASP A 32 1.01 20.94 -4.50
CA ASP A 32 1.80 20.10 -5.39
C ASP A 32 2.48 18.95 -4.62
N ILE A 33 2.80 17.89 -5.37
CA ILE A 33 3.61 16.78 -4.85
C ILE A 33 5.03 17.28 -4.54
N ASN A 34 5.67 16.68 -3.53
CA ASN A 34 7.04 17.04 -3.16
C ASN A 34 8.08 16.24 -3.95
N ASP A 35 9.34 16.64 -3.87
CA ASP A 35 10.50 16.01 -4.53
C ASP A 35 10.57 14.49 -4.30
N ALA A 36 10.29 14.04 -3.08
CA ALA A 36 10.28 12.63 -2.72
C ALA A 36 9.21 11.85 -3.49
N THR A 37 8.00 12.38 -3.53
CA THR A 37 6.86 11.76 -4.23
C THR A 37 7.09 11.74 -5.73
N ALA A 38 7.55 12.87 -6.29
CA ALA A 38 7.89 12.98 -7.71
C ALA A 38 8.98 11.96 -8.11
N ARG A 39 10.01 11.81 -7.28
CA ARG A 39 11.09 10.85 -7.52
C ARG A 39 10.59 9.40 -7.47
N VAL A 40 9.75 9.04 -6.50
CA VAL A 40 9.21 7.68 -6.41
C VAL A 40 8.31 7.36 -7.59
N ILE A 41 7.39 8.26 -7.98
CA ILE A 41 6.57 8.09 -9.18
C ILE A 41 7.46 7.82 -10.40
N ALA A 42 8.46 8.65 -10.64
CA ALA A 42 9.36 8.46 -11.78
C ALA A 42 10.17 7.15 -11.70
N SER A 43 10.49 6.67 -10.48
CA SER A 43 11.22 5.41 -10.29
C SER A 43 10.39 4.17 -10.64
N LEU A 44 9.08 4.23 -10.42
CA LEU A 44 8.15 3.14 -10.75
C LEU A 44 7.91 3.02 -12.26
N HIS A 45 8.10 4.10 -13.02
CA HIS A 45 7.67 4.19 -14.42
C HIS A 45 8.79 4.44 -15.43
N HIS A 46 10.05 4.52 -15.02
CA HIS A 46 11.12 4.80 -15.97
C HIS A 46 11.31 3.66 -16.99
N GLY A 47 11.51 4.00 -18.28
CA GLY A 47 11.78 3.03 -19.35
C GLY A 47 13.19 2.41 -19.33
N GLY A 48 13.90 2.47 -18.21
CA GLY A 48 15.28 2.00 -18.03
C GLY A 48 16.32 3.11 -18.15
N GLN A 49 17.61 2.75 -18.14
CA GLN A 49 18.73 3.70 -17.96
C GLN A 49 18.84 4.82 -19.03
N SER A 50 18.21 4.65 -20.19
CA SER A 50 18.21 5.63 -21.29
C SER A 50 17.04 6.62 -21.24
N SER A 51 16.12 6.46 -20.28
CA SER A 51 14.98 7.35 -20.09
C SER A 51 15.36 8.67 -19.42
N ALA A 52 14.61 9.72 -19.73
CA ALA A 52 14.70 10.98 -19.01
C ALA A 52 14.13 10.83 -17.60
N MET A 53 13.11 9.99 -17.39
CA MET A 53 12.63 9.62 -16.05
C MET A 53 13.74 8.97 -15.21
N TYR A 54 14.55 8.06 -15.76
CA TYR A 54 15.69 7.49 -15.02
C TYR A 54 16.72 8.56 -14.65
N SER A 55 17.03 9.47 -15.58
CA SER A 55 17.95 10.59 -15.32
C SER A 55 17.42 11.48 -14.19
N PHE A 56 16.12 11.79 -14.21
CA PHE A 56 15.44 12.51 -13.14
C PHE A 56 15.50 11.73 -11.82
N VAL A 57 15.23 10.43 -11.79
CA VAL A 57 15.31 9.61 -10.57
C VAL A 57 16.72 9.57 -9.98
N SER A 58 17.73 9.49 -10.85
CA SER A 58 19.13 9.37 -10.47
C SER A 58 19.72 10.70 -9.98
N THR A 59 19.46 11.79 -10.68
CA THR A 59 20.17 13.06 -10.45
C THR A 59 19.25 14.26 -10.22
N GLY A 60 17.94 14.12 -10.35
CA GLY A 60 16.98 15.21 -10.18
C GLY A 60 16.94 16.20 -11.35
N ALA A 61 17.63 15.87 -12.45
CA ALA A 61 17.68 16.72 -13.63
C ALA A 61 16.35 16.70 -14.38
N ILE A 62 15.86 17.90 -14.70
CA ILE A 62 14.65 18.14 -15.49
C ILE A 62 15.08 18.69 -16.83
N SER A 63 14.64 18.04 -17.91
CA SER A 63 14.91 18.45 -19.30
C SER A 63 13.61 18.35 -20.10
N ASP A 64 13.53 19.00 -21.26
CA ASP A 64 12.37 18.92 -22.15
C ASP A 64 11.98 17.47 -22.50
N ARG A 65 12.96 16.57 -22.56
CA ARG A 65 12.74 15.15 -22.82
C ARG A 65 11.94 14.46 -21.71
N LEU A 66 12.04 14.93 -20.47
CA LEU A 66 11.27 14.40 -19.35
C LEU A 66 9.79 14.68 -19.54
N SER A 67 9.41 15.91 -19.88
CA SER A 67 8.01 16.27 -20.14
C SER A 67 7.42 15.45 -21.29
N VAL A 68 8.17 15.26 -22.38
CA VAL A 68 7.75 14.41 -23.51
C VAL A 68 7.54 12.95 -23.09
N GLU A 69 8.37 12.43 -22.19
CA GLU A 69 8.21 11.06 -21.67
C GLU A 69 6.99 10.94 -20.75
N ILE A 70 6.76 11.92 -19.87
CA ILE A 70 5.57 11.98 -19.01
C ILE A 70 4.29 12.04 -19.87
N ASP A 71 4.25 12.89 -20.89
CA ASP A 71 3.08 13.02 -21.78
C ASP A 71 2.78 11.71 -22.53
N ARG A 72 3.83 10.99 -22.95
CA ARG A 72 3.66 9.67 -23.60
C ARG A 72 3.04 8.67 -22.64
N GLU A 73 3.57 8.56 -21.42
CA GLU A 73 3.06 7.64 -20.40
C GLU A 73 1.63 8.00 -19.99
N TYR A 74 1.31 9.30 -19.89
CA TYR A 74 -0.06 9.78 -19.67
C TYR A 74 -1.00 9.29 -20.77
N LEU A 75 -0.65 9.48 -22.05
CA LEU A 75 -1.48 9.06 -23.17
C LEU A 75 -1.66 7.53 -23.20
N GLU A 76 -0.59 6.79 -22.92
CA GLU A 76 -0.67 5.33 -22.84
C GLU A 76 -1.56 4.88 -21.67
N ALA A 77 -1.46 5.53 -20.51
CA ALA A 77 -2.32 5.24 -19.36
C ALA A 77 -3.79 5.54 -19.64
N ASP A 78 -4.08 6.67 -20.29
CA ASP A 78 -5.44 7.06 -20.69
C ASP A 78 -6.04 6.09 -21.71
N MET A 79 -5.26 5.65 -22.71
CA MET A 79 -5.70 4.69 -23.71
C MET A 79 -5.96 3.28 -23.16
N ASN A 80 -5.34 2.91 -22.04
CA ASN A 80 -5.45 1.58 -21.43
C ASN A 80 -6.24 1.61 -20.10
N ASP A 81 -7.00 2.67 -19.83
CA ASP A 81 -7.82 2.84 -18.63
C ASP A 81 -7.04 2.64 -17.31
N ARG A 82 -5.75 2.98 -17.29
CA ARG A 82 -4.89 2.92 -16.08
C ARG A 82 -5.03 4.22 -15.28
N HIS A 83 -6.14 4.35 -14.55
CA HIS A 83 -6.51 5.58 -13.86
C HIS A 83 -5.46 6.07 -12.86
N GLU A 84 -4.86 5.18 -12.07
CA GLU A 84 -3.84 5.54 -11.06
C GLU A 84 -2.60 6.12 -11.72
N LEU A 85 -2.07 5.43 -12.74
CA LEU A 85 -0.92 5.88 -13.52
C LEU A 85 -1.21 7.23 -14.18
N ARG A 86 -2.40 7.40 -14.75
CA ARG A 86 -2.82 8.66 -15.36
C ARG A 86 -2.77 9.80 -14.34
N THR A 87 -3.31 9.61 -13.14
CA THR A 87 -3.25 10.60 -12.06
C THR A 87 -1.81 10.93 -11.67
N TRP A 88 -0.95 9.93 -11.54
CA TRP A 88 0.45 10.16 -11.18
C TRP A 88 1.20 10.94 -12.26
N MET A 89 0.96 10.66 -13.55
CA MET A 89 1.58 11.41 -14.65
C MET A 89 1.10 12.87 -14.69
N VAL A 90 -0.17 13.15 -14.38
CA VAL A 90 -0.67 14.53 -14.27
C VAL A 90 0.07 15.29 -13.17
N LEU A 91 0.21 14.68 -11.99
CA LEU A 91 0.87 15.33 -10.85
C LEU A 91 2.38 15.50 -11.06
N LEU A 92 3.04 14.48 -11.64
CA LEU A 92 4.45 14.57 -11.99
C LEU A 92 4.69 15.63 -13.07
N GLY A 93 3.81 15.70 -14.08
CA GLY A 93 3.83 16.74 -15.11
C GLY A 93 3.66 18.14 -14.52
N ALA A 94 2.71 18.33 -13.59
CA ALA A 94 2.52 19.60 -12.90
C ALA A 94 3.77 20.02 -12.11
N TYR A 95 4.35 19.09 -11.33
CA TYR A 95 5.59 19.31 -10.59
C TYR A 95 6.76 19.70 -11.51
N VAL A 96 6.97 18.95 -12.60
CA VAL A 96 8.05 19.20 -13.56
C VAL A 96 7.87 20.56 -14.26
N ASN A 97 6.65 20.88 -14.68
CA ASN A 97 6.35 22.15 -15.34
C ASN A 97 6.46 23.34 -14.39
N GLY A 98 6.09 23.16 -13.10
CA GLY A 98 6.21 24.20 -12.09
C GLY A 98 7.66 24.58 -11.77
N ILE A 99 8.58 23.61 -11.83
CA ILE A 99 10.01 23.85 -11.62
C ILE A 99 10.69 24.36 -12.90
N GLY A 100 10.34 23.79 -14.05
CA GLY A 100 11.02 24.05 -15.32
C GLY A 100 12.36 23.33 -15.44
N GLU A 101 13.13 23.69 -16.47
CA GLU A 101 14.42 23.07 -16.76
C GLU A 101 15.40 23.22 -15.58
N ARG A 102 15.99 22.10 -15.13
CA ARG A 102 16.84 22.05 -13.94
C ARG A 102 17.99 21.08 -14.15
N GLY A 103 19.20 21.52 -13.82
CA GLY A 103 20.36 20.63 -13.79
C GLY A 103 20.30 19.58 -12.66
N PRO A 104 21.34 18.75 -12.52
CA PRO A 104 21.46 17.81 -11.40
C PRO A 104 21.37 18.51 -10.04
N VAL A 105 20.68 17.89 -9.10
CA VAL A 105 20.51 18.35 -7.72
C VAL A 105 21.32 17.46 -6.79
N ASP A 106 22.18 18.07 -5.96
CA ASP A 106 22.98 17.32 -5.00
C ASP A 106 22.10 16.65 -3.93
N GLY A 107 22.46 15.43 -3.54
CA GLY A 107 21.70 14.62 -2.57
C GLY A 107 20.34 14.09 -3.06
N TRP A 108 19.94 14.37 -4.31
CA TRP A 108 18.64 13.96 -4.87
C TRP A 108 18.36 12.46 -4.73
N ASN A 109 19.36 11.63 -5.01
CA ASN A 109 19.27 10.17 -4.94
C ASN A 109 18.99 9.61 -3.53
N ARG A 110 19.08 10.44 -2.49
CA ARG A 110 18.81 10.07 -1.09
C ARG A 110 17.38 10.40 -0.66
N ILE A 111 16.63 11.15 -1.46
CA ILE A 111 15.29 11.63 -1.12
C ILE A 111 14.28 10.53 -1.41
N TRP A 112 13.60 10.01 -0.39
CA TRP A 112 12.53 9.01 -0.54
C TRP A 112 11.31 9.43 0.25
N ILE A 113 10.12 8.92 -0.10
CA ILE A 113 8.91 9.16 0.70
C ILE A 113 9.18 8.61 2.10
N ASP A 114 9.01 9.46 3.11
CA ASP A 114 9.12 9.04 4.49
C ASP A 114 8.02 8.00 4.78
N ARG A 115 8.44 6.79 5.14
CA ARG A 115 7.54 5.68 5.45
C ARG A 115 6.87 5.84 6.82
N GLY A 116 7.19 6.89 7.57
CA GLY A 116 6.74 7.05 8.95
C GLY A 116 7.31 5.98 9.90
N LEU A 117 8.31 5.21 9.43
CA LEU A 117 9.07 4.23 10.21
C LEU A 117 10.32 4.85 10.83
N ASN A 118 10.35 6.18 11.00
CA ASN A 118 11.13 6.72 12.09
C ASN A 118 10.50 6.18 13.36
N GLU A 119 10.94 4.99 13.79
CA GLU A 119 10.75 4.54 15.16
C GLU A 119 11.09 5.76 16.03
N PRO A 120 10.19 6.21 16.93
CA PRO A 120 10.59 7.20 17.91
C PRO A 120 11.84 6.62 18.55
N SER A 121 12.98 7.29 18.39
CA SER A 121 14.29 6.80 18.83
C SER A 121 14.11 5.98 20.11
N ASP A 122 14.34 4.67 20.04
CA ASP A 122 14.28 3.71 21.16
C ASP A 122 15.39 3.99 22.21
N SER A 123 15.89 5.22 22.21
CA SER A 123 16.79 5.78 23.18
C SER A 123 15.95 6.53 24.20
N SER A 124 15.99 6.09 25.45
CA SER A 124 15.32 6.83 26.51
C SER A 124 15.80 8.29 26.53
N ALA A 125 14.87 9.25 26.61
CA ALA A 125 15.22 10.67 26.66
C ALA A 125 16.04 11.06 27.91
N SER A 126 16.15 10.15 28.88
CA SER A 126 16.90 10.35 30.12
C SER A 126 18.35 9.89 30.06
N CYS A 127 18.71 8.86 29.29
CA CYS A 127 20.09 8.35 29.27
C CYS A 127 20.65 8.05 27.88
N GLY A 128 19.85 8.16 26.81
CA GLY A 128 20.33 8.03 25.43
C GLY A 128 20.79 6.61 25.06
N GLU A 129 20.63 5.63 25.95
CA GLU A 129 20.87 4.22 25.66
C GLU A 129 19.59 3.52 25.19
N HIS A 130 19.79 2.52 24.32
CA HIS A 130 18.76 1.70 23.72
C HIS A 130 18.08 0.83 24.80
N PHE A 131 16.74 0.68 24.75
CA PHE A 131 15.96 -0.09 25.75
C PHE A 131 16.42 -1.55 25.96
N SER A 132 17.23 -2.10 25.04
CA SER A 132 17.76 -3.47 25.12
C SER A 132 19.12 -3.58 25.81
N ASP A 133 19.79 -2.47 26.12
CA ASP A 133 21.06 -2.49 26.85
C ASP A 133 20.80 -2.45 28.37
N PRO A 134 21.62 -3.15 29.19
CA PRO A 134 21.45 -3.14 30.64
C PRO A 134 21.73 -1.74 31.20
N HIS A 135 20.67 -1.01 31.54
CA HIS A 135 20.76 0.32 32.14
C HIS A 135 21.39 0.29 33.54
N ALA A 136 22.10 1.38 33.90
CA ALA A 136 22.67 1.54 35.24
C ALA A 136 21.59 1.65 36.33
N VAL A 137 21.86 1.06 37.49
CA VAL A 137 20.98 1.07 38.68
C VAL A 137 20.72 2.53 39.10
N GLY A 138 19.49 3.00 38.87
CA GLY A 138 19.06 4.38 39.17
C GLY A 138 18.15 5.03 38.11
N CYS A 139 17.86 4.37 36.99
CA CYS A 139 16.93 4.87 35.98
C CYS A 139 15.48 4.82 36.49
N ALA A 140 14.74 5.92 36.38
CA ALA A 140 13.36 6.07 36.80
C ALA A 140 12.38 5.34 35.84
N LEU A 141 12.50 4.02 35.73
CA LEU A 141 11.34 3.19 35.38
C LEU A 141 10.52 3.02 36.66
N GLU A 142 9.88 4.09 37.11
CA GLU A 142 8.78 3.93 38.04
C GLU A 142 7.64 3.26 37.27
N ASN A 143 7.48 1.96 37.54
CA ASN A 143 6.24 1.18 37.52
C ASN A 143 5.13 1.75 36.63
N ASP A 144 5.13 1.36 35.36
CA ASP A 144 3.89 1.35 34.60
C ASP A 144 3.49 -0.12 34.39
N GLU A 145 2.72 -0.63 35.34
CA GLU A 145 1.87 -1.82 35.12
C GLU A 145 0.80 -1.42 34.09
N SER A 146 1.20 -1.23 32.83
CA SER A 146 0.29 -0.83 31.78
C SER A 146 -0.59 -2.03 31.42
N GLU A 147 -1.85 -1.98 31.82
CA GLU A 147 -2.87 -2.94 31.43
C GLU A 147 -2.86 -3.15 29.90
N PRO A 148 -3.07 -4.40 29.41
CA PRO A 148 -3.07 -4.66 27.99
C PRO A 148 -4.10 -3.75 27.29
N LEU A 149 -3.62 -2.96 26.32
CA LEU A 149 -4.45 -2.07 25.53
C LEU A 149 -5.68 -2.80 25.03
N SER A 150 -6.85 -2.18 25.20
CA SER A 150 -8.09 -2.78 24.71
C SER A 150 -8.00 -3.04 23.20
N LEU A 151 -8.65 -4.12 22.73
CA LEU A 151 -8.69 -4.45 21.30
C LEU A 151 -9.14 -3.26 20.44
N GLY A 152 -10.03 -2.41 20.96
CA GLY A 152 -10.47 -1.19 20.29
C GLY A 152 -9.36 -0.17 20.09
N GLU A 153 -8.44 -0.03 21.06
CA GLU A 153 -7.29 0.87 20.97
C GLU A 153 -6.25 0.34 19.97
N VAL A 154 -6.06 -0.98 19.96
CA VAL A 154 -5.19 -1.67 18.98
C VAL A 154 -5.72 -1.49 17.56
N ILE A 155 -7.02 -1.68 17.35
CA ILE A 155 -7.67 -1.46 16.06
C ILE A 155 -7.55 0.01 15.65
N ARG A 156 -7.88 0.94 16.54
CA ARG A 156 -7.74 2.38 16.26
C ARG A 156 -6.33 2.72 15.83
N ARG A 157 -5.32 2.28 16.57
CA ARG A 157 -3.91 2.51 16.25
C ARG A 157 -3.52 1.91 14.90
N LYS A 158 -4.01 0.72 14.56
CA LYS A 158 -3.74 0.06 13.27
C LYS A 158 -4.33 0.82 12.07
N PHE A 159 -5.45 1.52 12.28
CA PHE A 159 -6.12 2.30 11.25
C PHE A 159 -5.93 3.82 11.39
N ILE A 160 -5.00 4.27 12.25
CA ILE A 160 -4.62 5.69 12.30
C ILE A 160 -4.05 6.08 10.93
N GLY A 161 -4.67 7.08 10.30
CA GLY A 161 -4.27 7.56 8.97
C GLY A 161 -4.86 6.79 7.79
N VAL A 162 -5.65 5.74 8.03
CA VAL A 162 -6.42 5.07 6.98
C VAL A 162 -7.81 5.71 6.89
N SER A 163 -8.07 6.43 5.80
CA SER A 163 -9.39 7.03 5.58
C SER A 163 -10.43 5.94 5.29
N THR A 164 -11.69 6.19 5.66
CA THR A 164 -12.81 5.28 5.37
C THR A 164 -12.92 5.00 3.86
N ALA A 165 -12.62 5.99 3.01
CA ALA A 165 -12.63 5.83 1.56
C ALA A 165 -11.50 4.91 1.05
N SER A 166 -10.30 5.02 1.63
CA SER A 166 -9.19 4.08 1.35
C SER A 166 -9.53 2.67 1.82
N LEU A 167 -10.19 2.53 2.97
CA LEU A 167 -10.62 1.23 3.48
C LEU A 167 -11.64 0.57 2.53
N ILE A 168 -12.65 1.33 2.10
CA ILE A 168 -13.68 0.86 1.16
C ILE A 168 -13.04 0.49 -0.19
N ARG A 169 -12.18 1.35 -0.75
CA ARG A 169 -11.53 1.06 -2.02
C ARG A 169 -10.59 -0.15 -1.94
N HIS A 170 -9.90 -0.33 -0.81
CA HIS A 170 -9.10 -1.53 -0.57
C HIS A 170 -9.95 -2.79 -0.44
N MET A 171 -11.13 -2.70 0.16
CA MET A 171 -12.10 -3.80 0.19
C MET A 171 -12.68 -4.10 -1.19
N GLU A 172 -12.86 -3.10 -2.04
CA GLU A 172 -13.36 -3.24 -3.43
C GLU A 172 -12.29 -3.74 -4.41
N GLN A 173 -11.00 -3.43 -4.16
CA GLN A 173 -9.85 -3.84 -4.98
C GLN A 173 -9.19 -5.13 -4.51
N ALA A 174 -9.49 -5.59 -3.30
CA ALA A 174 -9.12 -6.95 -2.89
C ALA A 174 -9.63 -7.90 -3.97
N GLU A 175 -8.78 -8.83 -4.44
CA GLU A 175 -9.23 -9.91 -5.30
C GLU A 175 -10.49 -10.48 -4.66
N ASP A 176 -11.63 -10.31 -5.33
CA ASP A 176 -12.84 -11.04 -4.99
C ASP A 176 -12.36 -12.48 -4.89
N PHE A 177 -12.49 -13.08 -3.71
CA PHE A 177 -12.21 -14.49 -3.51
C PHE A 177 -13.29 -15.25 -4.31
N SER A 178 -13.16 -15.18 -5.63
CA SER A 178 -14.03 -15.73 -6.67
C SER A 178 -13.81 -17.23 -6.83
N THR A 179 -12.93 -17.79 -5.99
CA THR A 179 -13.14 -19.16 -5.54
C THR A 179 -14.05 -19.04 -4.33
N ASP A 180 -15.36 -19.17 -4.57
CA ASP A 180 -16.36 -19.43 -3.55
C ASP A 180 -15.94 -20.70 -2.79
N ASP A 181 -15.09 -20.51 -1.79
CA ASP A 181 -14.66 -21.53 -0.85
C ASP A 181 -15.81 -21.95 0.06
N GLU A 182 -16.89 -21.16 0.11
CA GLU A 182 -18.15 -21.53 0.75
C GLU A 182 -18.88 -22.63 -0.06
N GLU A 183 -18.95 -22.57 -1.39
CA GLU A 183 -19.55 -23.63 -2.23
C GLU A 183 -18.78 -24.95 -2.10
N VAL A 184 -17.44 -24.88 -2.07
CA VAL A 184 -16.57 -26.05 -1.90
C VAL A 184 -16.69 -26.62 -0.48
N GLU A 185 -16.66 -25.78 0.55
CA GLU A 185 -16.78 -26.20 1.95
C GLU A 185 -18.19 -26.70 2.29
N LEU A 186 -19.24 -26.08 1.73
CA LEU A 186 -20.62 -26.53 1.88
C LEU A 186 -20.82 -27.88 1.19
N SER A 187 -20.29 -28.06 -0.01
CA SER A 187 -20.30 -29.35 -0.72
C SER A 187 -19.54 -30.42 0.05
N ARG A 188 -18.41 -30.08 0.67
CA ARG A 188 -17.64 -30.98 1.53
C ARG A 188 -18.46 -31.42 2.74
N ARG A 189 -19.05 -30.47 3.48
CA ARG A 189 -19.87 -30.75 4.67
C ARG A 189 -21.16 -31.50 4.35
N MET A 190 -21.83 -31.16 3.24
CA MET A 190 -23.04 -31.86 2.80
C MET A 190 -22.72 -33.32 2.46
N ARG A 191 -21.58 -33.59 1.82
CA ARG A 191 -21.12 -34.95 1.55
C ARG A 191 -20.81 -35.73 2.83
N GLU A 192 -20.21 -35.09 3.84
CA GLU A 192 -19.95 -35.71 5.15
C GLU A 192 -21.25 -36.17 5.86
N ILE A 193 -22.36 -35.48 5.63
CA ILE A 193 -23.68 -35.85 6.17
C ILE A 193 -24.55 -36.66 5.19
N GLY A 194 -23.98 -37.11 4.07
CA GLY A 194 -24.69 -37.93 3.07
C GLY A 194 -25.74 -37.19 2.23
N LYS A 195 -25.59 -35.87 2.07
CA LYS A 195 -26.52 -35.01 1.32
C LYS A 195 -25.82 -34.34 0.14
N THR A 196 -26.60 -33.96 -0.86
CA THR A 196 -26.19 -33.15 -2.00
C THR A 196 -27.00 -31.85 -2.02
N TRP A 197 -26.46 -30.81 -2.64
CA TRP A 197 -27.16 -29.53 -2.74
C TRP A 197 -26.96 -28.90 -4.12
N CYS A 198 -27.91 -28.07 -4.53
CA CYS A 198 -27.81 -27.26 -5.75
C CYS A 198 -28.60 -25.95 -5.58
N TRP A 199 -28.27 -24.97 -6.42
CA TRP A 199 -29.09 -23.77 -6.58
C TRP A 199 -30.35 -24.08 -7.39
N SER A 200 -31.49 -23.52 -6.96
CA SER A 200 -32.74 -23.61 -7.70
C SER A 200 -32.58 -23.05 -9.12
N PRO A 201 -33.17 -23.68 -10.15
CA PRO A 201 -32.97 -23.29 -11.54
C PRO A 201 -33.63 -21.94 -11.93
N GLY A 202 -34.43 -21.35 -11.04
CA GLY A 202 -35.12 -20.09 -11.26
C GLY A 202 -34.24 -18.88 -10.97
N PHE A 203 -33.98 -18.05 -11.98
CA PHE A 203 -33.19 -16.82 -11.81
C PHE A 203 -33.89 -15.75 -10.96
N THR A 204 -35.22 -15.83 -10.81
CA THR A 204 -36.05 -14.83 -10.13
C THR A 204 -36.30 -15.11 -8.64
N ASP A 205 -35.96 -16.30 -8.15
CA ASP A 205 -36.11 -16.69 -6.73
C ASP A 205 -35.04 -17.73 -6.37
N PRO A 206 -33.76 -17.32 -6.25
CA PRO A 206 -32.66 -18.22 -5.98
C PRO A 206 -32.77 -18.81 -4.57
N ARG A 207 -32.85 -20.14 -4.47
CA ARG A 207 -32.92 -20.90 -3.22
C ARG A 207 -31.97 -22.09 -3.26
N ILE A 208 -31.53 -22.53 -2.09
CA ILE A 208 -30.71 -23.74 -1.94
C ILE A 208 -31.64 -24.94 -1.78
N GLU A 209 -31.51 -25.91 -2.68
CA GLU A 209 -32.21 -27.20 -2.61
C GLU A 209 -31.24 -28.27 -2.11
N VAL A 210 -31.62 -29.01 -1.05
CA VAL A 210 -30.82 -30.08 -0.45
C VAL A 210 -31.54 -31.41 -0.63
N SER A 211 -30.85 -32.39 -1.20
CA SER A 211 -31.36 -33.75 -1.45
C SER A 211 -30.54 -34.78 -0.68
N ASP A 212 -31.14 -35.92 -0.35
CA ASP A 212 -30.39 -37.05 0.20
C ASP A 212 -29.53 -37.66 -0.91
N GLY A 213 -28.24 -37.88 -0.63
CA GLY A 213 -27.26 -38.36 -1.60
C GLY A 213 -27.48 -39.81 -1.95
N GLY A 214 -28.38 -40.06 -2.92
CA GLY A 214 -28.61 -41.39 -3.49
C GLY A 214 -27.56 -41.73 -4.55
N GLU A 215 -26.90 -42.87 -4.40
CA GLU A 215 -26.23 -43.57 -5.50
C GLU A 215 -27.23 -43.81 -6.64
N SER A 216 -26.94 -43.24 -7.81
CA SER A 216 -27.46 -43.69 -9.11
C SER A 216 -26.42 -43.38 -10.17
#